data_AF-A0A8J3X5U3-F1
#
_entry.id   AF-A0A8J3X5U3-F1
#
_cell.length_a   1.000
_cell.length_b   1.000
_cell.length_c   1.000
_cell.angle_alpha   90.00
_cell.angle_beta   90.00
_cell.angle_gamma   90.00
#
_symmetry.space_group_name_H-M   'P 1'
#
loop_
_entity.id
_entity.type
_entity.pdbx_description
1 polymer ?
#
loop_
_entity_poly.entity_id
_entity_poly.type
_entity_poly.pdbx_seq_one_letter_code
_entity_poly.pdbx_strand_id
1 'polypeptide(L)'
;MVDEIKYEYKTVQTVRGTDGLVISKMQKDGWELVEQAQGTLRSTLNFRRPKKPQPWLLIGTAAAVLVILTVVIGAASALSGGGENEDESDKSTVAASEKPSATPAPTAAESYATEVITPQNNREFAALLRADYCDDANLDFATRHEGQTVAFNGSIVNMVPHGDSDTRYDFLLGPGDKGPNTAVGSAFKYEDVNIFDLKLTGKKIPATVGVGDKFRFVAEVGEFNAEQCLFFLDPVSTEVR
;
A
#
# COMPACT_ATOMS: atom_id res chain seq x y z
N MET A 1 37.68 -5.87 -18.76
CA MET A 1 36.32 -5.30 -18.81
C MET A 1 35.57 -5.95 -17.66
N VAL A 2 35.29 -5.21 -16.59
CA VAL A 2 34.59 -5.76 -15.42
C VAL A 2 33.11 -5.48 -15.67
N ASP A 3 32.34 -6.52 -15.99
CA ASP A 3 30.90 -6.39 -16.15
C ASP A 3 30.29 -5.91 -14.83
N GLU A 4 29.68 -4.73 -14.85
CA GLU A 4 28.98 -4.15 -13.72
C GLU A 4 27.72 -4.99 -13.45
N ILE A 5 27.72 -5.77 -12.36
CA ILE A 5 26.57 -6.58 -11.97
C ILE A 5 25.46 -5.63 -11.52
N LYS A 6 24.41 -5.51 -12.33
CA LYS A 6 23.20 -4.77 -11.97
C LYS A 6 22.34 -5.64 -11.04
N TYR A 7 21.87 -5.06 -9.93
CA TYR A 7 21.00 -5.75 -8.98
C TYR A 7 19.56 -5.25 -9.11
N GLU A 8 18.60 -6.14 -8.87
CA GLU A 8 17.18 -5.82 -8.64
C GLU A 8 16.91 -5.89 -7.14
N TYR A 9 16.08 -4.99 -6.61
CA TYR A 9 15.72 -4.90 -5.20
C TYR A 9 14.23 -5.13 -5.00
N LYS A 10 13.85 -5.75 -3.88
CA LYS A 10 12.45 -5.99 -3.53
C LYS A 10 12.24 -5.88 -2.02
N THR A 11 11.22 -5.15 -1.62
CA THR A 11 10.83 -5.02 -0.21
C THR A 11 9.57 -5.85 0.04
N VAL A 12 9.55 -6.58 1.15
CA VAL A 12 8.43 -7.43 1.57
C VAL A 12 8.14 -7.15 3.03
N GLN A 13 6.89 -6.90 3.39
CA GLN A 13 6.47 -6.80 4.77
C GLN A 13 5.87 -8.12 5.23
N THR A 14 6.15 -8.50 6.47
CA THR A 14 5.67 -9.76 7.04
C THR A 14 5.31 -9.58 8.51
N VAL A 15 4.44 -10.43 9.03
CA VAL A 15 4.10 -10.43 10.46
C VAL A 15 5.33 -10.86 11.27
N ARG A 16 5.67 -10.12 12.32
CA ARG A 16 6.86 -10.37 13.13
C ARG A 16 6.87 -11.82 13.63
N GLY A 17 7.91 -12.57 13.29
CA GLY A 17 8.07 -13.98 13.67
C GLY A 17 7.83 -14.98 12.53
N THR A 18 7.31 -14.52 11.39
CA THR A 18 7.17 -15.33 10.16
C THR A 18 8.30 -15.08 9.15
N ASP A 19 9.24 -14.20 9.50
CA ASP A 19 10.33 -13.72 8.67
C ASP A 19 11.15 -14.85 8.04
N GLY A 20 11.46 -15.91 8.81
CA GLY A 20 12.25 -17.04 8.35
C GLY A 20 11.60 -17.83 7.20
N LEU A 21 10.27 -17.93 7.18
CA LEU A 21 9.52 -18.60 6.11
C LEU A 21 9.59 -17.79 4.81
N VAL A 22 9.40 -16.47 4.93
CA VAL A 22 9.46 -15.54 3.79
C VAL A 22 10.89 -15.46 3.24
N ILE A 23 11.90 -15.38 4.10
CA ILE A 23 13.32 -15.40 3.70
C ILE A 23 13.64 -16.69 2.94
N SER A 24 13.24 -17.86 3.47
CA SER A 24 13.50 -19.15 2.84
C SER A 24 12.84 -19.27 1.46
N LYS A 25 11.60 -18.75 1.33
CA LYS A 25 10.89 -18.68 0.06
C LYS A 25 11.62 -17.78 -0.94
N MET A 26 11.98 -16.57 -0.52
CA MET A 26 12.66 -15.60 -1.39
C MET A 26 14.05 -16.09 -1.83
N GLN A 27 14.81 -16.73 -0.94
CA GLN A 27 16.09 -17.36 -1.29
C GLN A 27 15.95 -18.47 -2.33
N LYS A 28 14.89 -19.28 -2.25
CA LYS A 28 14.58 -20.30 -3.26
C LYS A 28 14.29 -19.68 -4.63
N ASP A 29 13.69 -18.49 -4.65
CA ASP A 29 13.41 -17.71 -5.85
C ASP A 29 14.62 -16.88 -6.35
N GLY A 30 15.79 -17.09 -5.74
CA GLY A 30 17.05 -16.43 -6.12
C GLY A 30 17.21 -15.02 -5.57
N TRP A 31 16.44 -14.64 -4.55
CA TRP A 31 16.55 -13.37 -3.85
C TRP A 31 17.41 -13.51 -2.58
N GLU A 32 18.42 -12.67 -2.44
CA GLU A 32 19.27 -12.57 -1.26
C GLU A 32 18.71 -11.53 -0.30
N LEU A 33 18.62 -11.84 0.99
CA LEU A 33 18.26 -10.86 2.01
C LEU A 33 19.40 -9.84 2.16
N VAL A 34 19.07 -8.56 2.06
CA VAL A 34 20.00 -7.43 2.22
C VAL A 34 19.86 -6.81 3.59
N GLU A 35 18.62 -6.58 4.01
CA GLU A 35 18.34 -5.87 5.25
C GLU A 35 17.00 -6.33 5.82
N GLN A 36 16.95 -6.44 7.14
CA GLN A 36 15.75 -6.78 7.89
C GLN A 36 15.53 -5.68 8.93
N ALA A 37 14.48 -4.90 8.75
CA ALA A 37 14.06 -3.88 9.70
C ALA A 37 12.91 -4.43 10.54
N GLN A 38 13.15 -4.59 11.85
CA GLN A 38 12.23 -5.23 12.76
C GLN A 38 11.38 -4.18 13.48
N GLY A 39 10.08 -4.12 13.15
CA GLY A 39 9.11 -3.27 13.83
C GLY A 39 8.48 -3.98 15.05
N THR A 40 7.55 -3.30 15.73
CA THR A 40 6.86 -3.84 16.91
C THR A 40 5.88 -4.96 16.58
N LEU A 41 5.23 -4.93 15.41
CA LEU A 41 4.25 -5.93 14.95
C LEU A 41 4.57 -6.55 13.58
N ARG A 42 5.27 -5.81 12.72
CA ARG A 42 5.65 -6.24 11.37
C ARG A 42 7.15 -6.09 11.16
N SER A 43 7.71 -6.97 10.35
CA SER A 43 9.09 -6.92 9.88
C SER A 43 9.11 -6.54 8.42
N THR A 44 10.03 -5.66 8.04
CA THR A 44 10.29 -5.30 6.65
C THR A 44 11.57 -6.00 6.21
N LEU A 45 11.48 -6.80 5.15
CA LEU A 45 12.57 -7.56 4.56
C LEU A 45 12.92 -6.97 3.19
N ASN A 46 14.15 -6.48 3.04
CA ASN A 46 14.69 -6.00 1.78
C ASN A 46 15.56 -7.08 1.16
N PHE A 47 15.27 -7.43 -0.08
CA PHE A 47 15.99 -8.42 -0.86
C PHE A 47 16.67 -7.81 -2.07
N ARG A 48 17.73 -8.45 -2.55
CA ARG A 48 18.35 -8.17 -3.86
C ARG A 48 18.57 -9.43 -4.67
N ARG A 49 18.64 -9.33 -5.99
CA ARG A 49 19.13 -10.40 -6.86
C ARG A 49 19.91 -9.84 -8.04
N PRO A 50 20.93 -10.55 -8.55
CA PRO A 50 21.64 -10.12 -9.76
C PRO A 50 20.70 -10.21 -10.97
N LYS A 51 20.57 -9.10 -11.69
CA LYS A 51 19.79 -9.03 -12.92
C LYS A 51 20.48 -9.88 -13.97
N LYS A 52 19.82 -10.92 -14.47
CA LYS A 52 20.35 -11.71 -15.58
C LYS A 52 20.51 -10.78 -16.79
N PRO A 53 21.70 -10.68 -17.41
CA PRO A 53 21.86 -9.89 -18.62
C PRO A 53 20.96 -10.51 -19.69
N GLN A 54 19.94 -9.79 -20.10
CA GLN A 54 19.03 -10.22 -21.14
C GLN A 54 19.83 -10.25 -22.45
N PRO A 55 19.96 -11.41 -23.13
CA PRO A 55 20.69 -11.45 -24.39
C PRO A 55 19.96 -10.51 -25.35
N TRP A 56 20.67 -9.48 -25.80
CA TRP A 56 20.23 -8.54 -26.81
C TRP A 56 20.12 -9.26 -28.15
N LEU A 57 19.07 -10.05 -28.30
CA LEU A 57 18.55 -10.45 -29.57
C LEU A 57 17.13 -9.91 -29.63
N LEU A 58 16.92 -9.14 -30.70
CA LEU A 58 15.68 -8.59 -31.22
C LEU A 58 15.42 -7.11 -30.92
N ILE A 59 15.22 -6.41 -32.04
CA ILE A 59 14.61 -5.08 -32.25
C ILE A 59 15.65 -3.95 -32.16
N GLY A 60 16.16 -3.36 -33.26
CA GLY A 60 15.50 -3.14 -34.54
C GLY A 60 14.47 -2.01 -34.40
N THR A 61 14.96 -0.78 -34.25
CA THR A 61 14.24 0.49 -34.46
C THR A 61 12.90 0.68 -33.74
N ALA A 62 12.90 1.42 -32.62
CA ALA A 62 11.98 2.54 -32.37
C ALA A 62 12.42 3.28 -31.09
N ALA A 63 12.70 4.57 -31.25
CA ALA A 63 13.14 5.50 -30.20
C ALA A 63 12.11 5.59 -29.06
N ALA A 64 12.58 5.50 -27.81
CA ALA A 64 12.65 6.59 -26.81
C ALA A 64 11.27 7.20 -26.49
N VAL A 65 10.78 7.16 -25.26
CA VAL A 65 11.32 7.83 -24.07
C VAL A 65 10.72 7.17 -22.82
N LEU A 66 11.54 6.87 -21.81
CA LEU A 66 11.03 6.71 -20.43
C LEU A 66 12.08 7.27 -19.47
N VAL A 67 11.81 8.49 -19.03
CA VAL A 67 12.57 9.28 -18.06
C VAL A 67 12.41 8.62 -16.70
N ILE A 68 13.53 8.21 -16.10
CA ILE A 68 13.61 7.65 -14.75
C ILE A 68 13.72 8.83 -13.77
N LEU A 69 12.67 9.09 -12.99
CA LEU A 69 12.72 10.01 -11.85
C LEU A 69 13.08 9.22 -10.58
N THR A 70 14.34 9.33 -10.17
CA THR A 70 14.83 8.97 -8.82
C THR A 70 14.48 10.10 -7.86
N VAL A 71 13.69 9.83 -6.81
CA VAL A 71 13.59 10.73 -5.64
C VAL A 71 14.09 9.99 -4.41
N VAL A 72 15.24 10.43 -3.93
CA VAL A 72 15.82 10.17 -2.62
C VAL A 72 15.40 11.32 -1.70
N ILE A 73 14.83 11.02 -0.53
CA ILE A 73 14.83 11.79 0.75
C ILE A 73 14.33 10.76 1.78
N GLY A 74 15.02 10.39 2.87
CA GLY A 74 15.91 11.15 3.72
C GLY A 74 15.15 11.57 4.98
N ALA A 75 15.11 10.73 6.02
CA ALA A 75 14.64 11.13 7.34
C ALA A 75 15.63 10.65 8.41
N ALA A 76 16.23 11.63 9.08
CA ALA A 76 17.26 11.53 10.09
C ALA A 76 16.71 11.04 11.44
N SER A 77 17.57 10.46 12.28
CA SER A 77 17.88 10.98 13.63
C SER A 77 18.95 10.15 14.36
N ALA A 78 19.96 10.87 14.85
CA ALA A 78 20.73 10.69 16.09
C ALA A 78 21.37 9.32 16.42
N LEU A 79 22.70 9.33 16.60
CA LEU A 79 23.37 9.11 17.89
C LEU A 79 24.91 9.27 17.77
N SER A 80 25.39 10.26 18.52
CA SER A 80 26.66 10.41 19.24
C SER A 80 27.82 9.40 19.06
N GLY A 81 29.03 9.97 18.92
CA GLY A 81 30.34 9.39 19.28
C GLY A 81 31.24 9.22 18.06
N GLY A 82 32.40 9.84 17.91
CA GLY A 82 33.31 10.48 18.88
C GLY A 82 34.72 10.19 18.34
N GLY A 83 35.51 11.22 18.07
CA GLY A 83 36.87 11.11 17.56
C GLY A 83 37.48 12.48 17.34
N GLU A 84 38.21 12.93 18.36
CA GLU A 84 38.95 14.20 18.51
C GLU A 84 39.68 14.70 17.26
N ASN A 85 39.77 16.03 17.08
CA ASN A 85 40.94 16.82 17.51
C ASN A 85 40.67 18.33 17.43
N GLU A 86 41.31 19.01 18.37
CA GLU A 86 41.21 20.40 18.81
C GLU A 86 41.78 21.40 17.77
N ASP A 87 41.22 22.61 17.70
CA ASP A 87 41.92 23.81 18.20
C ASP A 87 40.94 25.00 18.29
N GLU A 88 41.20 25.86 19.26
CA GLU A 88 40.27 26.77 19.91
C GLU A 88 40.50 28.25 19.52
N SER A 89 39.43 29.03 19.68
CA SER A 89 39.37 30.48 19.93
C SER A 89 39.62 31.51 18.80
N ASP A 90 38.55 32.23 18.45
CA ASP A 90 38.25 33.62 18.87
C ASP A 90 37.53 34.48 17.80
N LYS A 91 36.22 34.64 18.03
CA LYS A 91 35.49 35.91 18.21
C LYS A 91 35.29 36.92 17.06
N SER A 92 33.97 37.11 16.79
CA SER A 92 33.21 38.36 16.60
C SER A 92 32.90 38.96 15.21
N THR A 93 31.57 39.09 15.00
CA THR A 93 30.79 40.24 14.51
C THR A 93 30.63 40.58 13.00
N VAL A 94 29.36 40.43 12.55
CA VAL A 94 28.45 41.44 11.95
C VAL A 94 28.42 41.65 10.41
N ALA A 95 27.17 41.64 9.94
CA ALA A 95 26.54 42.36 8.80
C ALA A 95 26.68 41.88 7.34
N ALA A 96 25.53 41.37 6.85
CA ALA A 96 24.76 41.81 5.68
C ALA A 96 25.47 42.13 4.34
N SER A 97 25.04 41.43 3.28
CA SER A 97 24.78 42.01 1.95
C SER A 97 23.85 41.12 1.12
N GLU A 98 22.88 41.73 0.46
CA GLU A 98 21.83 41.14 -0.38
C GLU A 98 22.29 40.85 -1.83
N LYS A 99 21.52 39.93 -2.47
CA LYS A 99 21.05 39.91 -3.90
C LYS A 99 21.92 39.20 -4.98
N PRO A 100 21.35 38.72 -6.13
CA PRO A 100 20.06 38.05 -6.47
C PRO A 100 20.19 36.69 -7.23
N SER A 101 19.03 36.02 -7.37
CA SER A 101 18.59 35.19 -8.52
C SER A 101 19.28 33.86 -8.85
N ALA A 102 18.54 32.77 -8.59
CA ALA A 102 17.96 31.97 -9.67
C ALA A 102 16.78 31.15 -9.11
N THR A 103 15.57 31.46 -9.57
CA THR A 103 14.37 30.63 -9.38
C THR A 103 14.42 29.47 -10.40
N PRO A 104 14.43 28.20 -9.98
CA PRO A 104 13.97 27.13 -10.85
C PRO A 104 12.44 27.12 -10.81
N ALA A 105 11.83 27.24 -11.98
CA ALA A 105 10.40 27.00 -12.19
C ALA A 105 10.00 25.63 -11.62
N PRO A 106 8.79 25.47 -11.06
CA PRO A 106 8.32 24.15 -10.70
C PRO A 106 8.06 23.38 -11.99
N THR A 107 8.90 22.38 -12.28
CA THR A 107 8.53 21.28 -13.16
C THR A 107 7.22 20.73 -12.63
N ALA A 108 6.18 20.81 -13.47
CA ALA A 108 4.90 20.18 -13.22
C ALA A 108 5.15 18.69 -12.99
N ALA A 109 5.08 18.27 -11.72
CA ALA A 109 4.88 16.88 -11.40
C ALA A 109 3.49 16.52 -11.91
N GLU A 110 3.43 15.74 -12.98
CA GLU A 110 2.21 15.07 -13.38
C GLU A 110 1.77 14.18 -12.22
N SER A 111 0.79 14.66 -11.45
CA SER A 111 0.01 13.83 -10.57
C SER A 111 -0.74 12.83 -11.43
N TYR A 112 -0.23 11.60 -11.54
CA TYR A 112 -1.09 10.47 -11.87
C TYR A 112 -2.06 10.35 -10.70
N ALA A 113 -3.20 11.04 -10.78
CA ALA A 113 -4.31 10.76 -9.91
C ALA A 113 -4.71 9.32 -10.22
N THR A 114 -4.33 8.37 -9.36
CA THR A 114 -4.84 7.00 -9.42
C THR A 114 -6.37 7.09 -9.43
N GLU A 115 -6.97 6.86 -10.59
CA GLU A 115 -8.41 6.96 -10.75
C GLU A 115 -9.09 5.91 -9.86
N VAL A 116 -10.12 6.33 -9.12
CA VAL A 116 -10.88 5.43 -8.26
C VAL A 116 -11.74 4.51 -9.13
N ILE A 117 -11.56 3.21 -8.97
CA ILE A 117 -12.33 2.17 -9.63
C ILE A 117 -13.73 2.11 -9.01
N THR A 118 -14.76 2.19 -9.83
CA THR A 118 -16.17 2.18 -9.42
C THR A 118 -16.96 1.22 -10.31
N PRO A 119 -18.15 0.77 -9.87
CA PRO A 119 -19.01 -0.06 -10.70
C PRO A 119 -19.48 0.62 -11.99
N GLN A 120 -19.36 1.95 -12.08
CA GLN A 120 -19.76 2.74 -13.24
C GLN A 120 -18.66 2.80 -14.31
N ASN A 121 -17.38 2.85 -13.90
CA ASN A 121 -16.24 2.96 -14.83
C ASN A 121 -15.50 1.63 -15.07
N ASN A 122 -15.71 0.59 -14.25
CA ASN A 122 -15.06 -0.71 -14.41
C ASN A 122 -16.07 -1.88 -14.37
N ARG A 123 -16.15 -2.61 -15.48
CA ARG A 123 -17.11 -3.74 -15.62
C ARG A 123 -16.73 -4.96 -14.79
N GLU A 124 -15.44 -5.22 -14.59
CA GLU A 124 -14.96 -6.34 -13.77
C GLU A 124 -15.35 -6.12 -12.32
N PHE A 125 -15.09 -4.91 -11.79
CA PHE A 125 -15.52 -4.56 -10.45
C PHE A 125 -17.04 -4.59 -10.29
N ALA A 126 -17.78 -4.10 -11.29
CA ALA A 126 -19.24 -4.19 -11.30
C ALA A 126 -19.76 -5.63 -11.29
N ALA A 127 -19.02 -6.57 -11.88
CA ALA A 127 -19.35 -7.99 -11.85
C ALA A 127 -19.10 -8.59 -10.46
N LEU A 128 -18.01 -8.23 -9.78
CA LEU A 128 -17.72 -8.66 -8.40
C LEU A 128 -18.85 -8.30 -7.43
N LEU A 129 -19.49 -7.14 -7.59
CA LEU A 129 -20.62 -6.75 -6.73
C LEU A 129 -21.90 -7.58 -6.94
N ARG A 130 -21.90 -8.50 -7.92
CA ARG A 130 -23.03 -9.36 -8.27
C ARG A 130 -22.68 -10.84 -8.37
N ALA A 131 -21.38 -11.18 -8.28
CA ALA A 131 -20.86 -12.52 -8.44
C ALA A 131 -21.21 -13.41 -7.23
N ASP A 132 -20.90 -14.70 -7.34
CA ASP A 132 -20.78 -15.54 -6.15
C ASP A 132 -19.59 -15.06 -5.30
N TYR A 133 -19.69 -15.20 -3.97
CA TYR A 133 -18.67 -14.68 -3.07
C TYR A 133 -17.30 -15.36 -3.24
N CYS A 134 -17.27 -16.58 -3.78
CA CYS A 134 -16.05 -17.35 -4.03
C CYS A 134 -15.70 -17.50 -5.52
N ASP A 135 -16.24 -16.65 -6.40
CA ASP A 135 -15.96 -16.71 -7.84
C ASP A 135 -14.47 -16.45 -8.14
N ASP A 136 -13.89 -17.17 -9.11
CA ASP A 136 -12.49 -17.01 -9.53
C ASP A 136 -12.18 -15.57 -10.03
N ALA A 137 -13.20 -14.84 -10.50
CA ALA A 137 -13.08 -13.43 -10.85
C ALA A 137 -12.53 -12.56 -9.71
N ASN A 138 -12.70 -12.98 -8.45
CA ASN A 138 -12.14 -12.29 -7.29
C ASN A 138 -10.61 -12.30 -7.30
N LEU A 139 -10.00 -13.47 -7.53
CA LEU A 139 -8.55 -13.63 -7.57
C LEU A 139 -7.95 -12.81 -8.72
N ASP A 140 -8.60 -12.92 -9.87
CA ASP A 140 -8.23 -12.22 -11.10
C ASP A 140 -8.23 -10.71 -10.92
N PHE A 141 -9.31 -10.18 -10.32
CA PHE A 141 -9.46 -8.75 -10.07
C PHE A 141 -8.46 -8.26 -9.01
N ALA A 142 -8.31 -8.98 -7.89
CA ALA A 142 -7.34 -8.64 -6.85
C ALA A 142 -5.92 -8.55 -7.41
N THR A 143 -5.50 -9.54 -8.20
CA THR A 143 -4.16 -9.57 -8.81
C THR A 143 -3.94 -8.42 -9.79
N ARG A 144 -4.96 -8.06 -10.59
CA ARG A 144 -4.83 -7.00 -11.61
C ARG A 144 -4.87 -5.59 -11.00
N HIS A 145 -5.58 -5.42 -9.89
CA HIS A 145 -5.89 -4.12 -9.33
C HIS A 145 -5.31 -3.90 -7.92
N GLU A 146 -4.41 -4.78 -7.45
CA GLU A 146 -3.71 -4.64 -6.17
C GLU A 146 -3.12 -3.23 -6.01
N GLY A 147 -3.35 -2.62 -4.85
CA GLY A 147 -2.91 -1.27 -4.53
C GLY A 147 -3.73 -0.15 -5.18
N GLN A 148 -4.70 -0.46 -6.04
CA GLN A 148 -5.59 0.54 -6.61
C GLN A 148 -6.80 0.79 -5.70
N THR A 149 -7.35 2.00 -5.76
CA THR A 149 -8.51 2.36 -4.94
C THR A 149 -9.81 1.98 -5.64
N VAL A 150 -10.68 1.26 -4.94
CA VAL A 150 -12.07 1.01 -5.33
C VAL A 150 -13.03 1.84 -4.49
N ALA A 151 -14.21 2.14 -5.03
CA ALA A 151 -15.31 2.70 -4.27
C ALA A 151 -16.65 2.07 -4.63
N PHE A 152 -17.41 1.67 -3.61
CA PHE A 152 -18.72 1.07 -3.78
C PHE A 152 -19.68 1.42 -2.65
N ASN A 153 -20.96 1.34 -2.96
CA ASN A 153 -22.03 1.48 -1.98
C ASN A 153 -22.30 0.11 -1.35
N GLY A 154 -22.21 0.04 -0.03
CA GLY A 154 -22.35 -1.20 0.70
C GLY A 154 -22.91 -1.03 2.10
N SER A 155 -22.93 -2.14 2.82
CA SER A 155 -23.27 -2.20 4.24
C SER A 155 -22.41 -3.22 4.98
N ILE A 156 -22.29 -3.04 6.30
CA ILE A 156 -21.57 -3.98 7.16
C ILE A 156 -22.45 -5.24 7.31
N VAL A 157 -21.95 -6.37 6.83
CA VAL A 157 -22.61 -7.68 6.90
C VAL A 157 -22.35 -8.32 8.25
N ASN A 158 -21.11 -8.27 8.71
CA ASN A 158 -20.69 -8.78 10.01
C ASN A 158 -19.56 -7.91 10.58
N MET A 159 -19.46 -7.87 11.89
CA MET A 159 -18.40 -7.15 12.61
C MET A 159 -18.09 -7.92 13.89
N VAL A 160 -16.84 -8.34 14.04
CA VAL A 160 -16.40 -9.10 15.21
C VAL A 160 -15.07 -8.53 15.72
N PRO A 161 -14.82 -8.57 17.04
CA PRO A 161 -13.49 -8.28 17.59
C PRO A 161 -12.38 -9.05 16.86
N HIS A 162 -11.27 -8.38 16.56
CA HIS A 162 -10.09 -9.03 16.02
C HIS A 162 -9.30 -9.68 17.16
N GLY A 163 -9.34 -11.01 17.23
CA GLY A 163 -8.79 -11.76 18.37
C GLY A 163 -9.44 -11.33 19.68
N ASP A 164 -8.61 -10.96 20.66
CA ASP A 164 -9.05 -10.49 21.98
C ASP A 164 -9.13 -8.95 22.09
N SER A 165 -9.11 -8.24 20.95
CA SER A 165 -9.12 -6.77 20.96
C SER A 165 -10.52 -6.18 21.18
N ASP A 166 -10.66 -5.25 22.13
CA ASP A 166 -11.91 -4.52 22.35
C ASP A 166 -12.14 -3.36 21.36
N THR A 167 -11.13 -3.03 20.54
CA THR A 167 -11.13 -1.81 19.72
C THR A 167 -10.79 -2.01 18.26
N ARG A 168 -10.32 -3.21 17.89
CA ARG A 168 -10.00 -3.59 16.52
C ARG A 168 -10.93 -4.71 16.09
N TYR A 169 -11.37 -4.65 14.85
CA TYR A 169 -12.43 -5.52 14.36
C TYR A 169 -12.11 -6.07 12.98
N ASP A 170 -12.65 -7.25 12.72
CA ASP A 170 -12.82 -7.78 11.39
C ASP A 170 -14.21 -7.41 10.89
N PHE A 171 -14.27 -6.65 9.80
CA PHE A 171 -15.52 -6.25 9.15
C PHE A 171 -15.71 -7.06 7.88
N LEU A 172 -16.87 -7.71 7.77
CA LEU A 172 -17.36 -8.24 6.51
C LEU A 172 -18.26 -7.20 5.87
N LEU A 173 -17.96 -6.81 4.64
CA LEU A 173 -18.67 -5.81 3.87
C LEU A 173 -19.37 -6.46 2.69
N GLY A 174 -20.58 -6.01 2.41
CA GLY A 174 -21.40 -6.51 1.32
C GLY A 174 -21.85 -5.38 0.42
N PRO A 175 -22.04 -5.62 -0.88
CA PRO A 175 -22.60 -4.63 -1.78
C PRO A 175 -24.06 -4.31 -1.44
N GLY A 176 -24.43 -3.05 -1.64
CA GLY A 176 -25.79 -2.57 -1.36
C GLY A 176 -26.13 -2.53 0.13
N ASP A 177 -27.43 -2.51 0.42
CA ASP A 177 -27.93 -2.01 1.71
C ASP A 177 -28.56 -3.10 2.58
N LYS A 178 -28.30 -4.38 2.26
CA LYS A 178 -28.98 -5.52 2.89
C LYS A 178 -28.31 -5.98 4.20
N GLY A 179 -27.13 -5.46 4.55
CA GLY A 179 -26.39 -5.82 5.76
C GLY A 179 -26.22 -7.34 5.86
N PRO A 180 -26.59 -7.96 7.00
CA PRO A 180 -26.56 -9.42 7.18
C PRO A 180 -27.32 -10.25 6.13
N ASN A 181 -28.28 -9.64 5.43
CA ASN A 181 -29.09 -10.33 4.40
C ASN A 181 -28.49 -10.17 2.99
N THR A 182 -27.25 -9.70 2.87
CA THR A 182 -26.55 -9.65 1.60
C THR A 182 -26.25 -11.07 1.13
N ALA A 183 -26.71 -11.42 -0.06
CA ALA A 183 -26.64 -12.79 -0.60
C ALA A 183 -25.91 -12.86 -1.95
N VAL A 184 -25.36 -11.73 -2.42
CA VAL A 184 -24.68 -11.61 -3.70
C VAL A 184 -23.46 -10.72 -3.55
N GLY A 185 -22.50 -10.97 -4.42
CA GLY A 185 -21.23 -10.25 -4.50
C GLY A 185 -20.14 -10.84 -3.63
N SER A 186 -18.92 -10.42 -3.93
CA SER A 186 -17.71 -10.76 -3.19
C SER A 186 -17.84 -10.48 -1.69
N ALA A 187 -17.26 -11.37 -0.89
CA ALA A 187 -17.13 -11.19 0.55
C ALA A 187 -15.92 -10.27 0.85
N PHE A 188 -16.14 -8.96 0.81
CA PHE A 188 -15.07 -8.00 1.10
C PHE A 188 -14.78 -7.95 2.60
N LYS A 189 -13.50 -7.94 2.98
CA LYS A 189 -13.06 -7.92 4.37
C LYS A 189 -12.13 -6.73 4.63
N TYR A 190 -12.41 -6.00 5.70
CA TYR A 190 -11.40 -5.23 6.41
C TYR A 190 -10.95 -6.06 7.60
N GLU A 191 -9.65 -6.31 7.73
CA GLU A 191 -9.09 -7.13 8.79
C GLU A 191 -8.31 -6.27 9.78
N ASP A 192 -8.52 -6.54 11.06
CA ASP A 192 -7.79 -5.86 12.14
C ASP A 192 -7.87 -4.32 12.06
N VAL A 193 -9.07 -3.77 11.88
CA VAL A 193 -9.29 -2.33 11.67
C VAL A 193 -9.92 -1.68 12.90
N ASN A 194 -9.39 -0.54 13.35
CA ASN A 194 -10.05 0.28 14.35
C ASN A 194 -11.11 1.17 13.70
N ILE A 195 -12.19 1.52 14.42
CA ILE A 195 -13.24 2.43 13.92
C ILE A 195 -12.65 3.77 13.43
N PHE A 196 -11.60 4.30 14.07
CA PHE A 196 -10.94 5.52 13.61
C PHE A 196 -10.24 5.38 12.26
N ASP A 197 -9.77 4.19 11.92
CA ASP A 197 -9.12 3.90 10.64
C ASP A 197 -10.11 3.91 9.47
N LEU A 198 -11.42 3.77 9.74
CA LEU A 198 -12.47 3.89 8.73
C LEU A 198 -12.60 5.30 8.16
N LYS A 199 -12.05 6.32 8.84
CA LYS A 199 -12.12 7.75 8.48
C LYS A 199 -13.54 8.14 8.07
N LEU A 200 -14.47 8.00 9.01
CA LEU A 200 -15.88 8.28 8.79
C LEU A 200 -16.09 9.73 8.35
N THR A 201 -16.89 9.94 7.30
CA THR A 201 -17.23 11.27 6.77
C THR A 201 -18.73 11.39 6.48
N GLY A 202 -19.21 12.60 6.22
CA GLY A 202 -20.60 12.89 5.87
C GLY A 202 -21.34 13.72 6.92
N LYS A 203 -22.63 13.99 6.66
CA LYS A 203 -23.43 14.93 7.49
C LYS A 203 -23.96 14.34 8.80
N LYS A 204 -23.98 13.02 8.94
CA LYS A 204 -24.57 12.29 10.09
C LYS A 204 -23.67 11.13 10.52
N ILE A 205 -22.43 11.43 10.88
CA ILE A 205 -21.47 10.42 11.36
C ILE A 205 -22.03 9.75 12.62
N PRO A 206 -22.22 8.42 12.62
CA PRO A 206 -22.78 7.74 13.77
C PRO A 206 -21.77 7.73 14.93
N ALA A 207 -22.27 7.70 16.17
CA ALA A 207 -21.42 7.62 17.36
C ALA A 207 -20.74 6.25 17.49
N THR A 208 -21.33 5.22 16.89
CA THR A 208 -20.85 3.83 16.88
C THR A 208 -21.04 3.25 15.49
N VAL A 209 -20.13 2.37 15.08
CA VAL A 209 -20.25 1.59 13.85
C VAL A 209 -20.69 0.17 14.21
N GLY A 210 -21.61 -0.39 13.42
CA GLY A 210 -22.12 -1.73 13.66
C GLY A 210 -22.68 -2.41 12.43
N VAL A 211 -23.08 -3.67 12.63
CA VAL A 211 -23.72 -4.50 11.62
C VAL A 211 -24.96 -3.83 11.06
N GLY A 212 -25.07 -3.79 9.73
CA GLY A 212 -26.18 -3.17 8.99
C GLY A 212 -25.98 -1.71 8.62
N ASP A 213 -24.98 -1.03 9.20
CA ASP A 213 -24.66 0.35 8.81
C ASP A 213 -24.30 0.45 7.34
N LYS A 214 -24.75 1.53 6.71
CA LYS A 214 -24.69 1.74 5.25
C LYS A 214 -23.71 2.84 4.93
N PHE A 215 -22.78 2.53 4.04
CA PHE A 215 -21.72 3.44 3.68
C PHE A 215 -21.43 3.41 2.19
N ARG A 216 -20.77 4.47 1.73
CA ARG A 216 -19.92 4.40 0.56
C ARG A 216 -18.53 4.10 1.05
N PHE A 217 -18.06 2.89 0.77
CA PHE A 217 -16.71 2.45 1.10
C PHE A 217 -15.77 2.92 0.00
N VAL A 218 -14.63 3.47 0.40
CA VAL A 218 -13.47 3.74 -0.46
C VAL A 218 -12.30 3.01 0.17
N ALA A 219 -11.68 2.11 -0.59
CA ALA A 219 -10.69 1.19 -0.09
C ALA A 219 -9.62 0.87 -1.13
N GLU A 220 -8.43 0.54 -0.68
CA GLU A 220 -7.38 -0.03 -1.53
C GLU A 220 -7.62 -1.54 -1.69
N VAL A 221 -7.38 -2.04 -2.90
CA VAL A 221 -7.49 -3.47 -3.22
C VAL A 221 -6.29 -4.20 -2.65
N GLY A 222 -6.55 -5.14 -1.73
CA GLY A 222 -5.55 -6.09 -1.26
C GLY A 222 -5.62 -7.41 -2.03
N GLU A 223 -5.39 -8.52 -1.32
CA GLU A 223 -5.41 -9.87 -1.89
C GLU A 223 -6.79 -10.55 -1.80
N PHE A 224 -6.96 -11.63 -2.55
CA PHE A 224 -8.07 -12.55 -2.39
C PHE A 224 -7.57 -13.90 -1.88
N ASN A 225 -8.12 -14.38 -0.77
CA ASN A 225 -7.86 -15.71 -0.24
C ASN A 225 -8.93 -16.68 -0.76
N ALA A 226 -8.56 -17.53 -1.72
CA ALA A 226 -9.46 -18.50 -2.33
C ALA A 226 -9.87 -19.65 -1.40
N GLU A 227 -9.09 -19.95 -0.35
CA GLU A 227 -9.47 -20.99 0.62
C GLU A 227 -10.57 -20.51 1.56
N GLN A 228 -10.53 -19.23 1.93
CA GLN A 228 -11.52 -18.59 2.80
C GLN A 228 -12.63 -17.88 2.04
N CYS A 229 -12.48 -17.73 0.71
CA CYS A 229 -13.33 -16.92 -0.15
C CYS A 229 -13.47 -15.48 0.37
N LEU A 230 -12.38 -14.87 0.83
CA LEU A 230 -12.36 -13.51 1.39
C LEU A 230 -11.55 -12.58 0.50
N PHE A 231 -12.14 -11.45 0.14
CA PHE A 231 -11.51 -10.39 -0.62
C PHE A 231 -11.05 -9.29 0.33
N PHE A 232 -9.75 -9.19 0.58
CA PHE A 232 -9.20 -8.20 1.51
C PHE A 232 -9.11 -6.83 0.85
N LEU A 233 -9.53 -5.83 1.61
CA LEU A 233 -9.44 -4.42 1.25
C LEU A 233 -8.84 -3.65 2.43
N ASP A 234 -8.17 -2.54 2.14
CA ASP A 234 -7.66 -1.62 3.17
C ASP A 234 -8.48 -0.31 3.16
N PRO A 235 -9.06 0.12 4.30
CA PRO A 235 -9.92 1.29 4.32
C PRO A 235 -9.17 2.59 4.01
N VAL A 236 -9.67 3.34 3.04
CA VAL A 236 -9.18 4.70 2.72
C VAL A 236 -10.10 5.75 3.34
N SER A 237 -11.42 5.62 3.14
CA SER A 237 -12.45 6.44 3.77
C SER A 237 -13.82 5.79 3.69
N THR A 238 -14.72 6.16 4.60
CA THR A 238 -16.06 5.58 4.69
C THR A 238 -17.08 6.71 4.85
N GLU A 239 -17.90 6.95 3.84
CA GLU A 239 -18.89 8.03 3.84
C GLU A 239 -20.28 7.51 4.24
N VAL A 240 -20.93 8.17 5.20
CA VAL A 240 -22.29 7.83 5.63
C VAL A 240 -23.30 8.10 4.51
N ARG A 241 -24.24 7.16 4.32
CA ARG A 241 -25.33 7.25 3.34
C ARG A 241 -26.70 7.45 3.98
#